data_AF-C1KLB8-F1
#
_entry.id   AF-C1KLB8-F1
#
_cell.length_a   1.000
_cell.length_b   1.000
_cell.length_c   1.000
_cell.angle_alpha   90.00
_cell.angle_beta   90.00
_cell.angle_gamma   90.00
#
_symmetry.space_group_name_H-M   'P 1'
#
loop_
_entity.id
_entity.type
_entity.pdbx_description
1 polymer ?
#
loop_
_entity_poly.entity_id
_entity_poly.type
_entity_poly.pdbx_seq_one_letter_code
_entity_poly.pdbx_strand_id
1 'polypeptide(L)' 'ILPCPRCNSMDTKFCYYNNYNVNQPRHFCKNCQRYWTAGGTMRNVPVGAGRRKSKSS' A
#
# COMPACT_ATOMS: atom_id res chain seq x y z
N ILE A 1 -14.86 -2.47 -0.66
CA ILE A 1 -13.68 -3.01 0.06
C ILE A 1 -12.74 -3.57 -1.00
N LEU A 2 -11.52 -3.07 -1.10
CA LEU A 2 -10.59 -3.48 -2.16
C LEU A 2 -9.53 -4.45 -1.61
N PRO A 3 -9.32 -5.63 -2.23
CA PRO A 3 -8.28 -6.54 -1.79
C PRO A 3 -6.90 -5.92 -1.99
N CYS A 4 -6.01 -6.14 -1.04
CA CYS A 4 -4.63 -5.71 -1.18
C CYS A 4 -3.97 -6.49 -2.33
N PRO A 5 -3.41 -5.82 -3.34
CA PRO A 5 -2.83 -6.51 -4.49
C PRO A 5 -1.50 -7.24 -4.18
N ARG A 6 -1.00 -7.16 -2.94
CA ARG A 6 0.23 -7.85 -2.51
C ARG A 6 -0.01 -9.11 -1.69
N CYS A 7 -1.06 -9.12 -0.85
CA CYS A 7 -1.33 -10.21 0.08
C CYS A 7 -2.78 -10.71 0.02
N ASN A 8 -3.58 -10.20 -0.92
CA ASN A 8 -5.00 -10.53 -1.13
C ASN A 8 -5.91 -10.32 0.09
N SER A 9 -5.42 -9.71 1.18
CA SER A 9 -6.23 -9.40 2.36
C SER A 9 -7.23 -8.29 2.07
N MET A 10 -8.43 -8.44 2.63
CA MET A 10 -9.50 -7.44 2.59
C MET A 10 -9.33 -6.35 3.65
N ASP A 11 -8.32 -6.44 4.52
CA ASP A 11 -8.02 -5.46 5.56
C ASP A 11 -7.29 -4.24 5.00
N THR A 12 -7.90 -3.58 4.03
CA THR A 12 -7.42 -2.33 3.47
C THR A 12 -8.26 -1.15 3.94
N LYS A 13 -7.60 -0.04 4.25
CA LYS A 13 -8.20 1.23 4.65
C LYS A 13 -7.83 2.28 3.62
N PHE A 14 -8.81 3.08 3.17
CA PHE A 14 -8.53 4.30 2.44
C PHE A 14 -7.78 5.31 3.33
N CYS A 15 -6.71 5.91 2.83
CA CYS A 15 -5.91 6.88 3.56
C CYS A 15 -6.16 8.31 3.08
N TYR A 16 -5.80 8.61 1.84
CA TYR A 16 -5.91 9.94 1.24
C TYR A 16 -5.78 9.86 -0.28
N TYR A 17 -6.28 10.88 -0.97
CA TYR A 17 -6.05 11.05 -2.41
C TYR A 17 -4.63 11.54 -2.68
N ASN A 18 -4.07 11.15 -3.82
CA ASN A 18 -2.78 11.67 -4.26
C ASN A 18 -2.93 13.13 -4.73
N ASN A 19 -2.07 14.05 -4.26
CA ASN A 19 -2.09 15.46 -4.64
C ASN A 19 -1.90 15.69 -6.15
N TYR A 20 -1.19 14.79 -6.83
CA TYR A 20 -0.93 14.90 -8.27
C TYR A 20 -2.05 14.31 -9.13
N ASN A 21 -2.89 13.42 -8.58
CA ASN A 21 -3.97 12.78 -9.30
C ASN A 21 -5.03 12.23 -8.34
N VAL A 22 -6.16 12.91 -8.23
CA VAL A 22 -7.27 12.52 -7.34
C VAL A 22 -7.90 11.17 -7.71
N ASN A 23 -7.77 10.74 -8.96
CA ASN A 23 -8.25 9.43 -9.42
C ASN A 23 -7.34 8.26 -8.98
N GLN A 24 -6.25 8.57 -8.26
CA GLN A 24 -5.31 7.58 -7.72
C GLN A 24 -5.31 7.59 -6.17
N PRO A 25 -6.39 7.09 -5.53
CA PRO A 25 -6.47 7.04 -4.07
C PRO A 25 -5.47 6.05 -3.46
N ARG A 26 -4.79 6.50 -2.40
CA ARG A 26 -3.89 5.65 -1.61
C ARG A 26 -4.65 4.91 -0.52
N HIS A 27 -4.36 3.62 -0.44
CA HIS A 27 -4.89 2.68 0.54
C HIS A 27 -3.76 2.07 1.35
N PHE A 28 -4.01 1.83 2.63
CA PHE A 28 -3.12 1.11 3.53
C PHE A 28 -3.69 -0.26 3.84
N CYS A 29 -2.92 -1.32 3.60
CA CYS A 29 -3.28 -2.67 4.03
C CYS A 29 -2.74 -2.90 5.44
N LYS A 30 -3.62 -3.26 6.38
CA LYS A 30 -3.25 -3.58 7.77
C LYS A 30 -2.50 -4.90 7.87
N ASN A 31 -2.84 -5.88 7.03
CA ASN A 31 -2.21 -7.20 7.07
C ASN A 31 -0.73 -7.16 6.66
N CYS A 32 -0.41 -6.54 5.52
CA CYS A 32 0.98 -6.40 5.07
C CYS A 32 1.64 -5.07 5.50
N GLN A 33 0.91 -4.20 6.20
CA GLN A 33 1.34 -2.87 6.66
C GLN A 33 1.95 -2.01 5.54
N ARG A 34 1.36 -2.05 4.34
CA ARG A 34 1.87 -1.34 3.17
C ARG A 34 0.82 -0.46 2.53
N TYR A 35 1.31 0.66 2.02
CA TYR A 35 0.56 1.54 1.14
C TYR A 35 0.58 1.02 -0.29
N TRP A 36 -0.55 1.17 -0.97
CA TRP A 36 -0.72 0.91 -2.39
C TRP A 36 -1.72 1.92 -2.98
N THR A 37 -1.72 2.06 -4.30
CA THR A 37 -2.58 3.01 -5.01
C THR A 37 -3.62 2.24 -5.80
N ALA A 38 -4.91 2.53 -5.63
CA ALA A 38 -5.94 1.89 -6.44
C ALA A 38 -5.96 2.49 -7.84
N GLY A 39 -6.01 1.63 -8.86
CA GLY A 39 -5.91 2.04 -10.27
C GLY A 39 -4.51 2.50 -10.70
N GLY A 40 -3.48 2.39 -9.84
CA GLY A 40 -2.10 2.72 -10.17
C GLY A 40 -1.25 1.50 -10.46
N THR A 41 -0.12 1.68 -11.14
CA THR A 41 0.84 0.61 -11.42
C THR A 41 1.58 0.19 -10.16
N MET A 42 1.56 -1.11 -9.86
CA MET A 42 2.40 -1.63 -8.77
C MET A 42 3.87 -1.56 -9.16
N ARG A 43 4.67 -0.93 -8.31
CA ARG A 43 6.14 -1.03 -8.40
C ARG A 43 6.56 -2.45 -8.06
N ASN A 44 7.47 -3.01 -8.84
CA ASN A 44 8.08 -4.31 -8.57
C ASN A 44 8.95 -4.21 -7.31
N VAL A 45 8.36 -4.48 -6.15
CA VAL A 45 9.03 -4.50 -4.86
C VAL A 45 9.05 -5.95 -4.42
N PRO A 46 10.22 -6.57 -4.21
CA PRO A 46 10.28 -7.96 -3.82
C PRO A 46 9.47 -8.22 -2.55
N VAL A 47 8.84 -9.39 -2.51
CA VAL A 47 8.10 -9.88 -1.34
C VAL A 47 9.05 -9.81 -0.14
N GLY A 48 8.64 -9.11 0.93
CA GLY A 48 9.48 -8.86 2.12
C GLY A 48 10.20 -7.49 2.21
N ALA A 49 10.40 -6.75 1.12
CA ALA A 49 11.15 -5.48 1.12
C ALA A 49 10.35 -4.25 1.65
N GLY A 50 9.60 -4.41 2.73
CA GLY A 50 8.62 -3.41 3.20
C GLY A 50 8.86 -2.90 4.59
N ARG A 51 9.46 -3.75 5.40
CA ARG A 51 9.83 -3.41 6.74
C ARG A 51 11.23 -2.84 6.67
N ARG A 52 11.35 -1.52 6.47
CA ARG A 52 12.56 -0.84 6.92
C ARG A 52 12.59 -1.03 8.44
N LYS A 53 13.41 -1.96 8.93
CA LYS A 53 13.74 -1.98 10.35
C LYS A 53 14.37 -0.61 10.65
N SER A 54 13.81 0.13 11.59
CA SER A 54 14.49 1.32 12.11
C SER A 54 15.87 0.86 12.57
N LYS A 55 16.94 1.49 12.06
CA LYS A 55 18.23 1.36 12.72
C LYS A 55 18.00 1.92 14.13
N SER A 56 18.20 1.08 15.15
CA SER A 56 18.44 1.59 16.49
C SER A 56 19.67 2.49 16.36
N SER A 57 19.52 3.78 16.68
CA SER A 57 20.67 4.60 17.00
C SER A 57 21.34 4.06 18.27
#